data_AF-A0A2X3FKS7-F1
#
_entry.id   AF-A0A2X3FKS7-F1
#
_cell.length_a   1.000
_cell.length_b   1.000
_cell.length_c   1.000
_cell.angle_alpha   90.00
_cell.angle_beta   90.00
_cell.angle_gamma   90.00
#
_symmetry.space_group_name_H-M   'P 1'
#
loop_
_entity.id
_entity.type
_entity.pdbx_description
1 polymer ?
#
loop_
_entity_poly.entity_id
_entity_poly.type
_entity_poly.pdbx_seq_one_letter_code
_entity_poly.pdbx_strand_id
1 'polypeptide(L)'
;MSGHKKYHSVALLSAVLLPAMASAADAPATFTPEQEAKIGKIAADYLVAHPEVLLQASQKLQQIQAEQQASAATQAVLKNAAVLTQDKNTPTYGPANGKVTVIEFFDYQCVYCSRLAPVMEQVIKAHPQTRFAFKEWPIFGGRWESSLEAAKTGLQIYQQKGGGCLSGLP
;
A
#
# COMPACT_ATOMS: atom_id res chain seq x y z
N MET A 1 -4.55 16.61 -103.24
CA MET A 1 -3.85 15.45 -102.64
C MET A 1 -2.60 15.98 -101.95
N SER A 2 -2.44 15.69 -100.64
CA SER A 2 -1.24 15.89 -99.79
C SER A 2 -0.62 17.31 -99.76
N GLY A 3 -0.61 18.10 -98.69
CA GLY A 3 -0.40 17.76 -97.27
C GLY A 3 1.00 18.23 -96.86
N HIS A 4 1.11 19.25 -95.98
CA HIS A 4 2.13 19.50 -94.94
C HIS A 4 2.07 20.99 -94.52
N LYS A 5 1.25 21.31 -93.50
CA LYS A 5 1.62 21.53 -92.09
C LYS A 5 2.45 22.79 -91.85
N LYS A 6 1.75 23.89 -91.54
CA LYS A 6 2.30 25.12 -90.94
C LYS A 6 2.44 24.90 -89.43
N TYR A 7 3.62 25.22 -88.91
CA TYR A 7 3.93 25.25 -87.49
C TYR A 7 3.42 26.57 -86.91
N HIS A 8 2.59 26.49 -85.87
CA HIS A 8 2.37 27.59 -84.94
C HIS A 8 2.56 27.04 -83.53
N SER A 9 3.62 27.53 -82.87
CA SER A 9 3.87 27.36 -81.45
C SER A 9 2.72 27.98 -80.67
N VAL A 10 1.98 27.16 -79.92
CA VAL A 10 1.04 27.64 -78.90
C VAL A 10 1.59 27.15 -77.56
N ALA A 11 2.12 28.10 -76.78
CA ALA A 11 2.50 27.86 -75.40
C ALA A 11 1.22 27.68 -74.56
N LEU A 12 0.97 26.46 -74.11
CA LEU A 12 -0.09 26.14 -73.16
C LEU A 12 0.38 26.48 -71.75
N LEU A 13 -0.16 27.56 -71.16
CA LEU A 13 -0.12 27.78 -69.72
C LEU A 13 -1.01 26.73 -69.04
N SER A 14 -0.41 25.66 -68.53
CA SER A 14 -1.09 24.74 -67.61
C SER A 14 -1.11 25.37 -66.22
N ALA A 15 -2.28 25.91 -65.83
CA ALA A 15 -2.55 26.28 -64.44
C ALA A 15 -2.69 24.99 -63.60
N VAL A 16 -1.66 24.66 -62.83
CA VAL A 16 -1.69 23.56 -61.86
C VAL A 16 -2.52 24.01 -60.66
N LEU A 17 -3.75 23.49 -60.56
CA LEU A 17 -4.56 23.53 -59.34
C LEU A 17 -3.95 22.54 -58.34
N LEU A 18 -3.19 23.04 -57.36
CA LEU A 18 -2.87 22.25 -56.17
C LEU A 18 -4.10 22.22 -55.25
N PRO A 19 -4.56 21.04 -54.78
CA PRO A 19 -5.50 20.99 -53.67
C PRO A 19 -4.75 21.42 -52.40
N ALA A 20 -5.23 22.48 -51.75
CA ALA A 20 -4.81 22.85 -50.42
C ALA A 20 -5.19 21.70 -49.46
N MET A 21 -4.22 20.89 -49.09
CA MET A 21 -4.33 19.97 -47.97
C MET A 21 -4.49 20.81 -46.71
N ALA A 22 -5.72 20.97 -46.24
CA ALA A 22 -5.99 21.54 -44.93
C ALA A 22 -5.37 20.59 -43.89
N SER A 23 -4.20 20.96 -43.39
CA SER A 23 -3.60 20.31 -42.22
C SER A 23 -4.50 20.65 -41.03
N ALA A 24 -5.33 19.69 -40.61
CA ALA A 24 -5.96 19.73 -39.30
C ALA A 24 -4.84 19.55 -38.28
N ALA A 25 -4.21 20.66 -37.89
CA ALA A 25 -3.36 20.69 -36.73
C ALA A 25 -4.24 20.34 -35.52
N ASP A 26 -3.87 19.29 -34.78
CA ASP A 26 -4.40 18.98 -33.46
C ASP A 26 -4.19 20.19 -32.55
N ALA A 27 -5.18 21.07 -32.49
CA ALA A 27 -5.27 22.05 -31.41
C ALA A 27 -5.52 21.27 -30.11
N PRO A 28 -4.85 21.61 -28.99
CA PRO A 28 -5.21 21.03 -27.71
C PRO A 28 -6.69 21.30 -27.48
N ALA A 29 -7.48 20.24 -27.30
CA ALA A 29 -8.92 20.34 -27.09
C ALA A 29 -9.18 20.98 -25.73
N THR A 30 -9.16 22.31 -25.67
CA THR A 30 -9.57 23.09 -24.50
C THR A 30 -11.05 23.44 -24.65
N PHE A 31 -11.83 23.11 -23.63
CA PHE A 31 -13.25 23.45 -23.60
C PHE A 31 -13.44 24.98 -23.56
N THR A 32 -14.49 25.49 -24.21
CA THR A 32 -14.89 26.90 -24.03
C THR A 32 -15.50 27.09 -22.64
N PRO A 33 -15.52 28.32 -22.09
CA PRO A 33 -16.13 28.60 -20.79
C PRO A 33 -17.58 28.11 -20.69
N GLU A 34 -18.37 28.22 -21.76
CA GLU A 34 -19.76 27.76 -21.81
C GLU A 34 -19.85 26.23 -21.75
N GLN A 35 -18.89 25.52 -22.36
CA GLN A 35 -18.82 24.07 -22.31
C GLN A 35 -18.44 23.56 -20.92
N GLU A 36 -17.45 24.18 -20.27
CA GLU A 36 -17.07 23.83 -18.89
C GLU A 36 -18.24 24.01 -17.91
N ALA A 37 -18.96 25.13 -18.01
CA ALA A 37 -20.14 25.40 -17.19
C ALA A 37 -21.23 24.32 -17.39
N LYS A 38 -21.44 23.88 -18.65
CA LYS A 38 -22.40 22.82 -18.97
C LYS A 38 -21.95 21.46 -18.43
N ILE A 39 -20.67 21.13 -18.52
CA ILE A 39 -20.10 19.89 -17.96
C ILE A 39 -20.26 19.86 -16.45
N GLY A 40 -19.94 20.95 -15.76
CA GLY A 40 -20.12 21.06 -14.30
C GLY A 40 -21.55 20.81 -13.86
N LYS A 41 -22.53 21.39 -14.58
CA LYS A 41 -23.95 21.16 -14.32
C LYS A 41 -24.34 19.69 -14.54
N ILE A 42 -23.93 19.08 -15.65
CA ILE A 42 -24.21 17.67 -15.94
C ILE A 42 -23.61 16.76 -14.86
N ALA A 43 -22.38 17.01 -14.44
CA ALA A 43 -21.73 16.22 -13.39
C ALA A 43 -22.44 16.36 -12.04
N ALA A 44 -22.85 17.58 -11.66
CA ALA A 44 -23.60 17.83 -10.44
C ALA A 44 -24.97 17.12 -10.47
N ASP A 45 -25.73 17.28 -11.56
CA ASP A 45 -27.03 16.65 -11.73
C ASP A 45 -26.91 15.11 -11.70
N TYR A 46 -25.87 14.55 -12.32
CA TYR A 46 -25.59 13.12 -12.29
C TYR A 46 -25.25 12.63 -10.88
N LEU A 47 -24.38 13.31 -10.14
CA LEU A 47 -24.03 12.89 -8.77
C LEU A 47 -25.22 12.96 -7.81
N VAL A 48 -26.15 13.91 -8.00
CA VAL A 48 -27.39 13.98 -7.23
C VAL A 48 -28.39 12.88 -7.62
N ALA A 49 -28.49 12.57 -8.91
CA ALA A 49 -29.32 11.46 -9.41
C ALA A 49 -28.76 10.07 -9.05
N HIS A 50 -27.44 9.98 -8.81
CA HIS A 50 -26.68 8.74 -8.56
C HIS A 50 -25.82 8.84 -7.30
N PRO A 51 -26.41 8.99 -6.10
CA PRO A 51 -25.66 9.15 -4.85
C PRO A 51 -24.77 7.93 -4.51
N GLU A 52 -25.08 6.75 -5.05
CA GLU A 52 -24.27 5.53 -4.94
C GLU A 52 -22.83 5.71 -5.45
N VAL A 53 -22.61 6.62 -6.40
CA VAL A 53 -21.28 6.91 -6.96
C VAL A 53 -20.36 7.50 -5.90
N LEU A 54 -20.89 8.33 -5.00
CA LEU A 54 -20.10 8.90 -3.89
C LEU A 54 -19.72 7.82 -2.87
N LEU A 55 -20.63 6.89 -2.59
CA LEU A 55 -20.34 5.75 -1.72
C LEU A 55 -19.26 4.84 -2.34
N GLN A 56 -19.37 4.52 -3.63
CA GLN A 56 -18.38 3.72 -4.35
C GLN A 56 -17.01 4.41 -4.38
N ALA A 57 -16.97 5.73 -4.61
CA ALA A 57 -15.74 6.51 -4.57
C ALA A 57 -15.09 6.46 -3.17
N SER A 58 -15.89 6.63 -2.12
CA SER A 58 -15.42 6.55 -0.72
C SER A 58 -14.86 5.16 -0.39
N GLN A 59 -15.59 4.10 -0.74
CA GLN A 59 -15.15 2.71 -0.54
C GLN A 59 -13.87 2.41 -1.31
N LYS A 60 -13.78 2.85 -2.57
CA LYS A 60 -12.57 2.65 -3.38
C LYS A 60 -11.38 3.40 -2.79
N LEU A 61 -11.59 4.62 -2.29
CA LEU A 61 -10.55 5.38 -1.61
C LEU A 61 -10.08 4.68 -0.32
N GLN A 62 -11.01 4.20 0.49
CA GLN A 62 -10.69 3.42 1.71
C GLN A 62 -9.86 2.17 1.36
N GLN A 63 -10.24 1.45 0.31
CA GLN A 63 -9.47 0.28 -0.16
C GLN A 63 -8.06 0.67 -0.58
N ILE A 64 -7.90 1.72 -1.40
CA ILE A 64 -6.58 2.20 -1.85
C ILE A 64 -5.73 2.60 -0.64
N GLN A 65 -6.32 3.31 0.33
CA GLN A 65 -5.62 3.70 1.56
C GLN A 65 -5.19 2.49 2.38
N ALA A 66 -6.06 1.48 2.52
CA ALA A 66 -5.73 0.24 3.23
C ALA A 66 -4.58 -0.52 2.55
N GLU A 67 -4.59 -0.61 1.21
CA GLU A 67 -3.52 -1.24 0.43
C GLU A 67 -2.18 -0.48 0.57
N GLN A 68 -2.23 0.86 0.51
CA GLN A 68 -1.07 1.72 0.72
C GLN A 68 -0.50 1.57 2.15
N GLN A 69 -1.37 1.54 3.16
CA GLN A 69 -0.99 1.32 4.56
C GLN A 69 -0.35 -0.07 4.74
N ALA A 70 -0.92 -1.13 4.16
CA ALA A 70 -0.36 -2.47 4.23
C ALA A 70 1.02 -2.57 3.52
N SER A 71 1.18 -1.92 2.37
CA SER A 71 2.46 -1.84 1.66
C SER A 71 3.50 -1.07 2.48
N ALA A 72 3.14 0.07 3.06
CA ALA A 72 4.01 0.86 3.92
C ALA A 72 4.43 0.08 5.18
N ALA A 73 3.50 -0.65 5.81
CA ALA A 73 3.80 -1.52 6.95
C ALA A 73 4.78 -2.64 6.57
N THR A 74 4.57 -3.28 5.41
CA THR A 74 5.48 -4.32 4.89
C THR A 74 6.88 -3.76 4.66
N GLN A 75 6.99 -2.59 4.02
CA GLN A 75 8.27 -1.93 3.80
C GLN A 75 8.96 -1.56 5.12
N ALA A 76 8.21 -1.08 6.11
CA ALA A 76 8.74 -0.80 7.44
C ALA A 76 9.28 -2.06 8.13
N VAL A 77 8.56 -3.19 8.04
CA VAL A 77 9.04 -4.48 8.58
C VAL A 77 10.32 -4.93 7.87
N LEU A 78 10.36 -4.89 6.54
CA LEU A 78 11.55 -5.29 5.77
C LEU A 78 12.77 -4.42 6.11
N LYS A 79 12.57 -3.10 6.20
CA LYS A 79 13.62 -2.16 6.59
C LYS A 79 14.17 -2.43 7.99
N ASN A 80 13.34 -2.93 8.90
CA ASN A 80 13.70 -3.18 10.30
C ASN A 80 13.91 -4.67 10.62
N ALA A 81 13.96 -5.54 9.61
CA ALA A 81 13.94 -7.00 9.79
C ALA A 81 15.05 -7.50 10.74
N ALA A 82 16.24 -6.91 10.68
CA ALA A 82 17.35 -7.27 11.56
C ALA A 82 17.03 -6.98 13.04
N VAL A 83 16.54 -5.79 13.38
CA VAL A 83 16.17 -5.42 14.76
C VAL A 83 14.98 -6.24 15.26
N LEU A 84 14.06 -6.57 14.36
CA LEU A 84 12.90 -7.40 14.66
C LEU A 84 13.30 -8.84 14.98
N THR A 85 14.26 -9.42 14.26
CA THR A 85 14.57 -10.86 14.35
C THR A 85 15.82 -11.21 15.16
N GLN A 86 16.83 -10.32 15.21
CA GLN A 86 18.18 -10.60 15.74
C GLN A 86 18.49 -9.88 17.05
N ASP A 87 17.54 -9.15 17.63
CA ASP A 87 17.72 -8.49 18.91
C ASP A 87 17.87 -9.51 20.05
N LYS A 88 19.07 -9.56 20.64
CA LYS A 88 19.43 -10.48 21.72
C LYS A 88 18.70 -10.18 23.04
N ASN A 89 18.19 -8.96 23.20
CA ASN A 89 17.43 -8.56 24.38
C ASN A 89 15.96 -8.98 24.30
N THR A 90 15.51 -9.50 23.16
CA THR A 90 14.13 -9.95 22.98
C THR A 90 13.96 -11.38 23.51
N PRO A 91 13.03 -11.62 24.44
CA PRO A 91 12.64 -12.95 24.86
C PRO A 91 12.21 -13.83 23.68
N THR A 92 12.81 -15.02 23.56
CA THR A 92 12.49 -15.94 22.47
C THR A 92 12.26 -17.36 22.95
N TYR A 93 11.39 -18.08 22.23
CA TYR A 93 11.07 -19.49 22.43
C TYR A 93 11.23 -20.27 21.11
N GLY A 94 11.61 -21.55 21.21
CA GLY A 94 11.82 -22.43 20.05
C GLY A 94 13.25 -22.36 19.48
N PRO A 95 13.49 -22.99 18.32
CA PRO A 95 14.83 -23.10 17.76
C PRO A 95 15.41 -21.75 17.32
N ALA A 96 16.66 -21.48 17.69
CA ALA A 96 17.35 -20.24 17.30
C ALA A 96 17.49 -20.07 15.77
N ASN A 97 17.52 -21.18 15.03
CA ASN A 97 17.60 -21.25 13.57
C ASN A 97 16.25 -21.59 12.91
N GLY A 98 15.12 -21.34 13.59
CA GLY A 98 13.79 -21.56 13.03
C GLY A 98 13.62 -20.81 11.69
N LYS A 99 13.17 -21.51 10.65
CA LYS A 99 12.99 -20.93 9.30
C LYS A 99 11.90 -19.86 9.26
N VAL A 100 10.95 -19.95 10.18
CA VAL A 100 9.89 -18.97 10.40
C VAL A 100 10.08 -18.39 11.79
N THR A 101 10.01 -17.06 11.90
CA THR A 101 9.94 -16.36 13.19
C THR A 101 8.61 -15.62 13.28
N VAL A 102 7.83 -15.93 14.32
CA VAL A 102 6.66 -15.15 14.71
C VAL A 102 7.09 -14.12 15.74
N ILE A 103 6.74 -12.86 15.51
CA ILE A 103 7.07 -11.76 16.42
C ILE A 103 5.76 -11.23 16.98
N GLU A 104 5.58 -11.35 18.29
CA GLU A 104 4.42 -10.83 19.01
C GLU A 104 4.80 -9.56 19.74
N PHE A 105 4.13 -8.46 19.41
CA PHE A 105 4.18 -7.23 20.21
C PHE A 105 3.03 -7.27 21.21
N PHE A 106 3.33 -7.12 22.50
CA PHE A 106 2.32 -7.26 23.54
C PHE A 106 2.52 -6.26 24.69
N ASP A 107 1.44 -6.07 25.45
CA ASP A 107 1.39 -5.23 26.64
C ASP A 107 0.65 -5.99 27.75
N TYR A 108 1.20 -6.01 28.96
CA TYR A 108 0.62 -6.66 30.13
C TYR A 108 -0.75 -6.10 30.55
N GLN A 109 -1.08 -4.86 30.17
CA GLN A 109 -2.39 -4.24 30.44
C GLN A 109 -3.38 -4.35 29.27
N CYS A 110 -2.99 -5.00 28.16
CA CYS A 110 -3.89 -5.19 27.02
C CYS A 110 -4.78 -6.43 27.21
N VAL A 111 -6.09 -6.22 27.35
CA VAL A 111 -7.09 -7.31 27.47
C VAL A 111 -7.06 -8.28 26.29
N TYR A 112 -6.78 -7.79 25.07
CA TYR A 112 -6.69 -8.64 23.89
C TYR A 112 -5.41 -9.48 23.89
N CYS A 113 -4.27 -8.92 24.32
CA CYS A 113 -3.04 -9.70 24.49
C CYS A 113 -3.24 -10.82 25.52
N SER A 114 -3.89 -10.54 26.65
CA SER A 114 -4.22 -11.56 27.65
C SER A 114 -5.13 -12.66 27.09
N ARG A 115 -6.12 -12.31 26.25
CA ARG A 115 -6.98 -13.29 25.57
C ARG A 115 -6.25 -14.10 24.49
N LEU A 116 -5.22 -13.51 23.87
CA LEU A 116 -4.43 -14.13 22.81
C LEU A 116 -3.37 -15.10 23.38
N ALA A 117 -2.85 -14.84 24.57
CA ALA A 117 -1.82 -15.67 25.21
C ALA A 117 -2.08 -17.20 25.15
N PRO A 118 -3.27 -17.74 25.55
CA PRO A 118 -3.52 -19.18 25.46
C PRO A 118 -3.61 -19.71 24.03
N VAL A 119 -3.93 -18.86 23.05
CA VAL A 119 -3.89 -19.23 21.62
C VAL A 119 -2.45 -19.28 21.14
N MET A 120 -1.60 -18.35 21.58
CA MET A 120 -0.17 -18.38 21.27
C MET A 120 0.51 -19.62 21.83
N GLU A 121 0.17 -20.05 23.04
CA GLU A 121 0.64 -21.33 23.60
C GLU A 121 0.25 -22.52 22.71
N GLN A 122 -0.97 -22.55 22.17
CA GLN A 122 -1.41 -23.60 21.24
C GLN A 122 -0.62 -23.57 19.93
N VAL A 123 -0.39 -22.38 19.36
CA VAL A 123 0.39 -22.20 18.12
C VAL A 123 1.84 -22.64 18.34
N ILE A 124 2.43 -22.28 19.48
CA ILE A 124 3.79 -22.70 19.85
C ILE A 124 3.90 -24.22 19.91
N LYS A 125 2.94 -24.88 20.56
CA LYS A 125 2.88 -26.34 20.65
C LYS A 125 2.68 -27.01 19.29
N ALA A 126 1.83 -26.42 18.43
CA ALA A 126 1.56 -26.95 17.09
C ALA A 126 2.73 -26.77 16.11
N HIS A 127 3.62 -25.81 16.35
CA HIS A 127 4.70 -25.43 15.43
C HIS A 127 6.08 -25.44 16.10
N PRO A 128 6.63 -26.61 16.48
CA PRO A 128 7.89 -26.71 17.23
C PRO A 128 9.14 -26.28 16.44
N GLN A 129 9.02 -26.13 15.11
CA GLN A 129 10.12 -25.67 14.24
C GLN A 129 10.12 -24.13 14.05
N THR A 130 9.11 -23.44 14.60
CA THR A 130 8.96 -22.00 14.51
C THR A 130 9.63 -21.34 15.72
N ARG A 131 10.36 -20.26 15.45
CA ARG A 131 10.89 -19.38 16.50
C ARG A 131 9.82 -18.35 16.87
N PHE A 132 9.62 -18.12 18.15
CA PHE A 132 8.70 -17.09 18.65
C PHE A 132 9.52 -16.04 19.38
N ALA A 133 9.28 -14.77 19.09
CA ALA A 133 9.95 -13.63 19.70
C ALA A 133 8.90 -12.69 20.30
N PHE A 134 9.03 -12.37 21.58
CA PHE A 134 8.06 -11.58 22.32
C PHE A 134 8.63 -10.19 22.57
N LYS A 135 8.08 -9.19 21.91
CA LYS A 135 8.51 -7.79 21.98
C LYS A 135 7.60 -7.03 22.96
N GLU A 136 8.17 -6.64 24.08
CA GLU A 136 7.53 -5.73 25.02
C GLU A 136 7.16 -4.42 24.32
N TRP A 137 5.89 -4.05 24.37
CA TRP A 137 5.38 -2.80 23.86
C TRP A 137 4.37 -2.22 24.85
N PRO A 138 4.84 -1.56 25.93
CA PRO A 138 3.97 -1.03 26.98
C PRO A 138 3.27 0.27 26.52
N ILE A 139 2.39 0.20 25.50
CA ILE A 139 1.56 1.33 25.03
C ILE A 139 0.78 1.98 26.17
N PHE A 140 0.48 1.21 27.19
CA PHE A 140 -0.33 1.60 28.33
C PHE A 140 0.50 2.12 29.50
N GLY A 141 1.84 2.08 29.43
CA GLY A 141 2.75 2.53 30.48
C GLY A 141 2.53 3.98 30.93
N GLY A 142 2.15 4.88 30.01
CA GLY A 142 1.86 6.28 30.36
C GLY A 142 0.57 6.49 31.15
N ARG A 143 -0.34 5.51 31.16
CA ARG A 143 -1.60 5.54 31.92
C ARG A 143 -1.56 4.65 33.15
N TRP A 144 -0.90 3.49 33.03
CA TRP A 144 -0.79 2.48 34.06
C TRP A 144 0.67 2.05 34.22
N GLU A 145 1.31 2.51 35.29
CA GLU A 145 2.72 2.21 35.58
C GLU A 145 3.01 0.71 35.59
N SER A 146 2.04 -0.10 36.02
CA SER A 146 2.14 -1.56 36.02
C SER A 146 2.44 -2.17 34.65
N SER A 147 2.02 -1.53 33.54
CA SER A 147 2.36 -1.97 32.18
C SER A 147 3.87 -1.86 31.93
N LEU A 148 4.45 -0.70 32.26
CA LEU A 148 5.86 -0.43 32.06
C LEU A 148 6.74 -1.25 33.01
N GLU A 149 6.36 -1.35 34.28
CA GLU A 149 7.11 -2.12 35.27
C GLU A 149 7.09 -3.62 34.98
N ALA A 150 5.96 -4.15 34.50
CA ALA A 150 5.89 -5.55 34.06
C ALA A 150 6.81 -5.82 32.85
N ALA A 151 6.81 -4.93 31.85
CA ALA A 151 7.70 -5.03 30.69
C ALA A 151 9.18 -5.01 31.10
N LYS A 152 9.58 -4.06 31.96
CA LYS A 152 10.96 -4.00 32.49
C LYS A 152 11.33 -5.28 33.24
N THR A 153 10.44 -5.75 34.10
CA THR A 153 10.65 -6.96 34.91
C THR A 153 10.81 -8.20 34.04
N GLY A 154 9.96 -8.38 33.02
CA GLY A 154 10.03 -9.48 32.07
C GLY A 154 11.37 -9.52 31.34
N LEU A 155 11.81 -8.37 30.80
CA LEU A 155 13.11 -8.25 30.14
C LEU A 155 14.28 -8.53 31.10
N GLN A 156 14.23 -8.02 32.32
CA GLN A 156 15.27 -8.25 33.32
C GLN A 156 15.40 -9.73 33.67
N ILE A 157 14.27 -10.43 33.87
CA ILE A 157 14.27 -11.87 34.13
C ILE A 157 14.87 -12.63 32.95
N TYR A 158 14.52 -12.26 31.72
CA TYR A 158 15.09 -12.87 30.52
C TYR A 158 16.60 -12.63 30.41
N GLN A 159 17.08 -11.43 30.70
CA GLN A 159 18.53 -11.14 30.71
C GLN A 159 19.29 -11.98 31.74
N GLN A 160 18.68 -12.23 32.90
CA GLN A 160 19.30 -13.01 33.98
C GLN A 160 19.29 -14.52 33.74
N LYS A 161 18.22 -15.05 33.14
CA LYS A 161 17.96 -16.50 33.08
C LYS A 161 17.89 -17.06 31.66
N GLY A 162 17.87 -16.21 30.64
CA GLY A 162 17.72 -16.59 29.22
C GLY A 162 16.33 -17.14 28.88
N GLY A 163 16.23 -17.79 27.72
CA GLY A 163 14.98 -18.36 27.20
C GLY A 163 14.43 -19.56 27.98
N GLY A 164 15.21 -20.13 28.90
CA GLY A 164 14.79 -21.24 29.77
C GLY A 164 13.67 -20.86 30.76
N CYS A 165 13.39 -19.58 30.96
CA CYS A 165 12.19 -19.14 31.70
C CYS A 165 10.88 -19.43 30.94
N LEU A 166 10.93 -19.49 29.62
CA LEU A 166 9.76 -19.73 28.77
C LEU A 166 9.52 -21.22 28.53
N SER A 167 10.49 -22.09 28.82
CA SER A 167 10.32 -23.56 28.72
C SER A 167 9.41 -24.18 29.79
N GLY A 168 8.94 -23.37 30.76
CA GLY A 168 7.96 -23.76 31.76
C GLY A 168 6.55 -23.19 31.53
N LEU A 169 6.30 -22.55 30.38
CA LEU A 169 4.93 -22.26 29.95
C LEU A 169 4.20 -23.61 29.79
N PRO A 170 3.08 -23.83 30.49
CA PRO A 170 2.35 -25.09 30.45
C PRO A 170 1.86 -25.46 29.05
#